data_AF-A0A5E4BZ36-F1
#
_entry.id   AF-A0A5E4BZ36-F1
#
_cell.length_a   1.000
_cell.length_b   1.000
_cell.length_c   1.000
_cell.angle_alpha   90.00
_cell.angle_beta   90.00
_cell.angle_gamma   90.00
#
_symmetry.space_group_name_H-M   'P 1'
#
loop_
_entity.id
_entity.type
_entity.pdbx_description
1 polymer ?
#
loop_
_entity_poly.entity_id
_entity_poly.type
_entity_poly.pdbx_seq_one_letter_code
_entity_poly.pdbx_strand_id
1 'polypeptide(L)'
;MKTKDTYMKMSWITVTEESMDKERKCVVKHEKNRGGGDQEILFPAIKKVVPTMKPTEANLKNENAVTTINPREADLEVENDALRLQFTYTSAYWTYLLLLLKSVVYLAIVTFCLLRRTAAGGNGKSS
;
A
#
# COMPACT_ATOMS: atom_id res chain seq x y z
N MET A 1 -0.61 19.70 4.75
CA MET A 1 -0.52 19.29 6.17
C MET A 1 0.69 19.97 6.78
N LYS A 2 0.52 20.72 7.89
CA LYS A 2 1.62 21.40 8.57
C LYS A 2 2.14 20.49 9.69
N THR A 3 3.44 20.23 9.70
CA THR A 3 4.10 19.43 10.73
C THR A 3 5.20 20.29 11.34
N LYS A 4 4.93 20.85 12.53
CA LYS A 4 5.80 21.84 13.20
C LYS A 4 6.07 23.04 12.28
N ASP A 5 7.30 23.17 11.80
CA ASP A 5 7.76 24.27 10.94
C ASP A 5 7.81 23.90 9.45
N THR A 6 7.49 22.66 9.10
CA THR A 6 7.53 22.16 7.72
C THR A 6 6.11 22.00 7.15
N TYR A 7 5.95 22.33 5.89
CA TYR A 7 4.71 22.12 5.15
C TYR A 7 4.85 20.95 4.18
N MET A 8 3.90 20.02 4.25
CA MET A 8 3.73 18.95 3.27
C MET A 8 2.57 19.27 2.33
N LYS A 9 2.81 19.17 1.02
CA LYS A 9 1.81 19.27 -0.05
C LYS A 9 1.85 18.02 -0.91
N MET A 10 0.68 17.58 -1.35
CA MET A 10 0.49 16.44 -2.25
C MET A 10 -0.25 16.94 -3.49
N SER A 11 0.10 16.41 -4.65
CA SER A 11 -0.60 16.65 -5.92
C SER A 11 -0.72 15.32 -6.66
N TRP A 12 -1.84 15.11 -7.33
CA TRP A 12 -2.07 13.95 -8.18
C TRP A 12 -2.68 14.41 -9.50
N ILE A 13 -2.44 13.62 -10.56
CA ILE A 13 -3.01 13.86 -11.88
C ILE A 13 -3.54 12.54 -12.44
N THR A 14 -4.80 12.57 -12.86
CA THR A 14 -5.40 11.47 -13.61
C THR A 14 -5.02 11.66 -15.07
N VAL A 15 -4.57 10.59 -15.72
CA VAL A 15 -4.12 10.68 -17.11
C VAL A 15 -4.80 9.64 -17.97
N THR A 16 -5.07 10.02 -19.22
CA THR A 16 -5.75 9.19 -20.21
C THR A 16 -4.85 8.07 -20.68
N GLU A 17 -5.46 6.98 -21.14
CA GLU A 17 -4.75 5.80 -21.64
C GLU A 17 -3.81 6.13 -22.81
N GLU A 18 -4.21 7.08 -23.66
CA GLU A 18 -3.45 7.58 -24.81
C GLU A 18 -2.16 8.34 -24.45
N SER A 19 -1.96 8.65 -23.17
CA SER A 19 -0.76 9.37 -22.70
C SER A 19 -0.03 8.63 -21.57
N MET A 20 -0.28 7.32 -21.45
CA MET A 20 0.45 6.43 -20.53
C MET A 20 1.84 6.01 -21.05
N ASP A 21 2.08 6.16 -22.35
CA ASP A 21 3.37 5.94 -23.01
C ASP A 21 4.32 7.14 -22.92
N LYS A 22 3.82 8.27 -22.39
CA LYS A 22 4.57 9.53 -22.25
C LYS A 22 5.18 9.66 -20.87
N GLU A 23 6.41 10.14 -20.83
CA GLU A 23 7.09 10.53 -19.60
C GLU A 23 6.49 11.83 -19.05
N ARG A 24 6.54 12.00 -17.73
CA ARG A 24 5.98 13.15 -17.03
C ARG A 24 6.98 13.69 -16.04
N LYS A 25 6.79 14.94 -15.65
CA LYS A 25 7.70 15.63 -14.75
C LYS A 25 6.90 16.50 -13.80
N CYS A 26 7.12 16.34 -12.50
CA CYS A 26 6.63 17.27 -11.50
C CYS A 26 7.73 18.30 -11.22
N VAL A 27 7.38 19.57 -11.26
CA VAL A 27 8.29 20.69 -11.01
C VAL A 27 7.86 21.36 -9.70
N VAL A 28 8.75 21.33 -8.71
CA VAL A 28 8.55 21.89 -7.39
C VAL A 28 9.29 23.21 -7.30
N LYS A 29 8.51 24.29 -7.30
CA LYS A 29 9.01 25.66 -7.12
C LYS A 29 8.99 26.03 -5.65
N HIS A 30 10.15 26.37 -5.09
CA HIS A 30 10.25 26.84 -3.71
C HIS A 30 11.42 27.83 -3.56
N GLU A 31 11.20 28.89 -2.78
CA GLU A 31 12.16 29.98 -2.59
C GLU A 31 13.53 29.50 -2.11
N LYS A 32 13.56 28.45 -1.28
CA LYS A 32 14.79 27.88 -0.72
C LYS A 32 15.43 26.74 -1.53
N ASN A 33 14.99 26.49 -2.77
CA ASN A 33 15.61 25.44 -3.57
C ASN A 33 17.11 25.74 -3.78
N ARG A 34 17.95 24.69 -3.67
CA ARG A 34 19.41 24.82 -3.82
C ARG A 34 19.74 25.38 -5.21
N GLY A 35 20.54 26.45 -5.24
CA GLY A 35 20.98 27.07 -6.49
C GLY A 35 19.93 27.91 -7.22
N GLY A 36 18.77 28.19 -6.61
CA GLY A 36 17.71 29.01 -7.21
C GLY A 36 16.94 28.34 -8.36
N GLY A 37 17.23 27.07 -8.66
CA GLY A 37 16.54 26.29 -9.68
C GLY A 37 15.29 25.57 -9.17
N ASP A 38 14.42 25.17 -10.08
CA ASP A 38 13.26 24.34 -9.74
C ASP A 38 13.71 22.88 -9.48
N GLN A 39 13.13 22.24 -8.45
CA GLN A 39 13.36 20.81 -8.22
C GLN A 39 12.44 20.01 -9.13
N GLU A 40 12.98 18.97 -9.74
CA GLU A 40 12.30 18.22 -10.78
C GLU A 40 12.24 16.74 -10.43
N ILE A 41 11.03 16.16 -10.51
CA ILE A 41 10.79 14.74 -10.25
C ILE A 41 10.29 14.13 -11.55
N LEU A 42 11.11 13.27 -12.15
CA LEU A 42 10.78 12.56 -13.39
C LEU A 42 9.94 11.32 -13.09
N PHE A 43 8.85 11.16 -13.82
CA PHE A 43 7.97 10.00 -13.79
C PHE A 43 8.06 9.29 -15.15
N PRO A 44 8.57 8.05 -15.19
CA PRO A 44 8.67 7.30 -16.43
C PRO A 44 7.29 6.93 -16.98
N ALA A 45 7.24 6.64 -18.28
CA ALA A 45 6.03 6.15 -18.95
C ALA A 45 5.56 4.82 -18.36
N ILE A 46 4.27 4.72 -18.05
CA ILE A 46 3.67 3.53 -17.44
C ILE A 46 3.68 2.34 -18.42
N LYS A 47 3.40 2.59 -19.71
CA LYS A 47 3.35 1.53 -20.73
C LYS A 47 4.72 0.92 -21.08
N LYS A 48 5.85 1.60 -20.76
CA LYS A 48 7.20 1.04 -20.99
C LYS A 48 7.60 -0.02 -19.95
N VAL A 49 6.88 -0.16 -18.84
CA VAL A 49 7.22 -1.09 -17.74
C VAL A 49 6.56 -2.48 -17.91
N VAL A 50 5.81 -2.69 -18.99
CA VAL A 50 5.13 -3.96 -19.31
C VAL A 50 5.57 -4.42 -20.71
N PRO A 51 6.84 -4.80 -20.90
CA PRO A 51 7.21 -6.20 -20.68
C PRO A 51 8.64 -6.37 -20.12
N THR A 52 8.88 -7.52 -19.48
CA THR A 52 10.16 -7.96 -18.89
C THR A 52 10.30 -7.68 -17.39
N MET A 53 9.43 -8.32 -16.60
CA MET A 53 9.91 -8.96 -15.37
C MET A 53 10.93 -10.04 -15.76
N LYS A 54 12.16 -9.63 -16.05
CA LYS A 54 13.34 -10.41 -15.73
C LYS A 54 14.14 -9.55 -14.75
N PRO A 55 14.58 -10.09 -13.60
CA PRO A 55 15.51 -9.38 -12.75
C PRO A 55 16.84 -9.35 -13.50
N THR A 56 17.02 -8.35 -14.35
CA THR A 56 18.32 -8.05 -14.97
C THR A 56 18.88 -6.85 -14.23
N GLU A 57 19.93 -7.13 -13.48
CA GLU A 57 20.79 -6.18 -12.77
C GLU A 57 21.12 -4.98 -13.67
N ALA A 58 20.57 -3.81 -13.34
CA ALA A 58 20.95 -2.57 -14.00
C ALA A 58 22.32 -2.14 -13.45
N ASN A 59 23.38 -2.56 -14.14
CA ASN A 59 24.68 -1.89 -14.10
C ASN A 59 24.48 -0.46 -14.62
N LEU A 60 24.28 0.50 -13.72
CA LEU A 60 24.40 1.93 -14.02
C LEU A 60 25.84 2.34 -13.69
N LYS A 61 26.73 2.35 -14.69
CA LYS A 61 27.99 3.08 -14.58
C LYS A 61 27.68 4.57 -14.62
N ASN A 62 27.71 5.25 -13.48
CA ASN A 62 27.87 6.70 -13.43
C ASN A 62 29.28 7.03 -12.93
N GLU A 63 30.14 7.43 -13.86
CA GLU A 63 31.42 8.04 -13.54
C GLU A 63 31.18 9.51 -13.22
N ASN A 64 30.96 9.80 -11.94
CA ASN A 64 31.14 11.12 -11.36
C ASN A 64 31.14 10.97 -9.83
N ALA A 65 32.36 10.92 -9.30
CA ALA A 65 32.67 10.83 -7.88
C ALA A 65 32.14 12.06 -7.09
N VAL A 66 32.05 11.85 -5.77
CA VAL A 66 31.87 12.84 -4.68
C VAL A 66 30.37 13.09 -4.36
N THR A 67 29.76 12.64 -3.27
CA THR A 67 30.22 12.48 -1.87
C THR A 67 29.37 11.41 -1.16
N THR A 68 30.00 10.65 -0.27
CA THR A 68 29.47 9.65 0.66
C THR A 68 28.14 10.02 1.33
N ILE A 69 27.04 9.43 0.85
CA ILE A 69 25.85 9.11 1.66
C ILE A 69 25.37 7.76 1.12
N ASN A 70 25.37 6.71 1.95
CA ASN A 70 25.11 5.34 1.51
C ASN A 70 23.79 5.24 0.71
N PRO A 71 23.83 5.01 -0.62
CA PRO A 71 22.62 4.95 -1.46
C PRO A 71 21.70 3.76 -1.11
N ARG A 72 22.20 2.83 -0.30
CA ARG A 72 21.55 1.57 0.05
C ARG A 72 20.50 1.71 1.15
N GLU A 73 20.59 2.73 1.99
CA GLU A 73 19.67 2.91 3.13
C GLU A 73 18.36 3.60 2.71
N ALA A 74 18.43 4.59 1.82
CA ALA A 74 17.26 5.30 1.32
C ALA A 74 16.36 4.45 0.41
N ASP A 75 16.95 3.54 -0.38
CA ASP A 75 16.22 2.62 -1.26
C ASP A 75 15.43 1.57 -0.45
N LEU A 76 16.03 1.08 0.65
CA LEU A 76 15.41 0.13 1.58
C LEU A 76 14.22 0.73 2.35
N GLU A 77 14.28 2.01 2.71
CA GLU A 77 13.18 2.69 3.43
C GLU A 77 11.95 2.90 2.53
N VAL A 78 12.15 3.28 1.26
CA VAL A 78 11.06 3.45 0.28
C VAL A 78 10.33 2.13 0.00
N GLU A 79 11.08 1.03 -0.15
CA GLU A 79 10.50 -0.30 -0.35
C GLU A 79 9.70 -0.76 0.88
N ASN A 80 10.25 -0.54 2.09
CA ASN A 80 9.56 -0.87 3.33
C ASN A 80 8.26 -0.08 3.50
N ASP A 81 8.24 1.22 3.19
CA ASP A 81 7.02 2.02 3.31
C ASP A 81 5.92 1.61 2.32
N ALA A 82 6.30 1.27 1.08
CA ALA A 82 5.36 0.74 0.09
C ALA A 82 4.81 -0.64 0.50
N LEU A 83 5.68 -1.54 0.98
CA LEU A 83 5.29 -2.85 1.51
C LEU A 83 4.39 -2.74 2.74
N ARG A 84 4.68 -1.81 3.65
CA ARG A 84 3.86 -1.53 4.83
C ARG A 84 2.50 -0.97 4.44
N LEU A 85 2.42 -0.11 3.43
CA LEU A 85 1.15 0.41 2.93
C LEU A 85 0.28 -0.70 2.32
N GLN A 86 0.88 -1.61 1.55
CA GLN A 86 0.19 -2.81 1.01
C GLN A 86 -0.28 -3.77 2.11
N PHE A 87 0.57 -4.05 3.10
CA PHE A 87 0.23 -4.93 4.20
C PHE A 87 -0.88 -4.31 5.07
N THR A 88 -0.86 -2.99 5.28
CA THR A 88 -1.89 -2.27 6.06
C THR A 88 -3.25 -2.35 5.37
N TYR A 89 -3.31 -2.09 4.06
CA TYR A 89 -4.57 -2.16 3.31
C TYR A 89 -5.12 -3.59 3.21
N THR A 90 -4.23 -4.60 3.20
CA THR A 90 -4.62 -6.02 3.17
C THR A 90 -5.01 -6.54 4.56
N SER A 91 -4.38 -6.04 5.63
CA SER A 91 -4.60 -6.52 6.99
C SER A 91 -6.03 -6.31 7.49
N ALA A 92 -6.66 -5.18 7.12
CA ALA A 92 -8.04 -4.88 7.49
C ALA A 92 -9.01 -5.97 6.98
N TYR A 93 -8.89 -6.38 5.72
CA TYR A 93 -9.74 -7.43 5.14
C TYR A 93 -9.64 -8.76 5.91
N TRP A 94 -8.42 -9.19 6.25
CA TRP A 94 -8.20 -10.42 7.02
C TRP A 94 -8.76 -10.33 8.43
N THR A 95 -8.68 -9.17 9.09
CA THR A 95 -9.29 -8.99 10.42
C THR A 95 -10.81 -9.12 10.38
N TYR A 96 -11.48 -8.55 9.38
CA TYR A 96 -12.92 -8.73 9.18
C TYR A 96 -13.28 -10.18 8.90
N LEU A 97 -12.48 -10.87 8.09
CA LEU A 97 -12.71 -12.28 7.77
C LEU A 97 -12.56 -13.18 9.00
N LEU A 98 -11.55 -12.94 9.85
CA LEU A 98 -11.37 -13.65 11.12
C LEU A 98 -12.50 -13.38 12.11
N LEU A 99 -12.97 -12.14 12.20
CA LEU A 99 -14.12 -11.76 13.04
C LEU A 99 -15.41 -12.41 12.56
N LEU A 100 -15.65 -12.42 11.24
CA LEU A 100 -16.79 -13.08 10.62
C LEU A 100 -16.76 -14.58 10.91
N LEU A 101 -15.62 -15.23 10.72
CA LEU A 101 -15.43 -16.65 11.02
C LEU A 101 -15.71 -16.94 12.50
N LYS A 102 -15.15 -16.14 13.41
CA LYS A 102 -15.39 -16.24 14.85
C LYS A 102 -16.89 -16.12 15.17
N SER A 103 -17.58 -15.14 14.59
CA SER A 103 -19.02 -14.94 14.78
C SER A 103 -19.85 -16.13 14.31
N VAL A 104 -19.54 -16.68 13.13
CA VAL A 104 -20.23 -17.86 12.58
C VAL A 104 -20.04 -19.09 13.47
N VAL A 105 -18.83 -19.30 13.99
CA VAL A 105 -18.55 -20.41 14.92
C VAL A 105 -19.36 -20.27 16.21
N TYR A 106 -19.40 -19.09 16.83
CA TYR A 106 -20.24 -18.87 18.02
C TYR A 106 -21.72 -19.09 17.73
N LEU A 107 -22.23 -18.60 16.60
CA LEU A 107 -23.62 -18.78 16.21
C LEU A 107 -23.96 -20.27 16.02
N ALA A 108 -23.08 -21.04 15.36
CA ALA A 108 -23.25 -22.47 15.16
C ALA A 108 -23.29 -23.24 16.48
N ILE A 109 -22.41 -22.89 17.43
CA ILE A 109 -22.41 -23.50 18.77
C ILE A 109 -23.72 -23.18 19.51
N VAL A 110 -24.13 -21.91 19.53
CA VAL A 110 -25.37 -21.49 20.22
C VAL A 110 -26.59 -22.16 19.61
N THR A 111 -26.71 -22.16 18.28
CA THR A 111 -27.84 -22.83 17.59
C THR A 111 -27.83 -24.34 17.82
N PHE A 112 -26.66 -24.99 17.80
CA PHE A 112 -26.53 -26.41 18.16
C PHE A 112 -26.97 -26.70 19.61
N CYS A 113 -26.55 -25.87 20.57
CA CYS A 113 -26.97 -25.98 21.96
C CYS A 113 -28.49 -25.81 22.13
N LEU A 114 -29.09 -24.86 21.41
CA LEU A 114 -30.53 -24.63 21.43
C LEU A 114 -31.31 -25.78 20.80
N LEU A 115 -30.87 -26.29 19.64
CA LEU A 115 -31.49 -27.44 18.96
C LEU A 115 -31.44 -28.71 19.81
N ARG A 116 -30.30 -28.97 20.47
CA ARG A 116 -30.18 -30.12 21.38
C ARG A 116 -31.11 -29.98 22.60
N ARG A 117 -31.32 -28.76 23.08
CA ARG A 117 -32.20 -28.48 24.23
C ARG A 117 -33.69 -28.60 23.87
N THR A 118 -34.11 -28.21 22.67
CA THR A 118 -35.49 -28.43 22.20
C THR A 118 -35.76 -29.90 21.85
N ALA A 119 -34.78 -30.62 21.30
CA ALA A 119 -34.90 -32.06 21.04
C ALA A 119 -34.98 -32.90 22.34
N ALA A 120 -34.29 -32.49 23.41
CA ALA A 120 -34.32 -33.17 24.70
C ALA A 120 -35.52 -32.80 25.61
N GLY A 121 -36.32 -31.79 25.23
CA GLY A 121 -37.51 -31.35 25.97
C GLY A 121 -38.82 -32.05 25.56
N GLY A 122 -38.80 -32.87 24.51
CA GLY A 122 -39.95 -33.66 24.05
C GLY A 122 -40.12 -34.97 24.80
N ASN A 123 -40.18 -34.94 26.14
CA ASN A 123 -40.65 -36.08 26.92
C ASN A 123 -41.46 -35.58 28.13
N GLY A 124 -42.69 -35.17 27.86
CA GLY A 124 -43.70 -34.85 28.86
C GLY A 124 -45.03 -35.40 28.39
N LYS A 125 -45.39 -36.58 28.89
CA LYS A 125 -46.70 -37.24 28.73
C LYS A 125 -47.84 -36.30 29.14
N SER A 126 -48.90 -36.23 28.35
CA SER A 126 -50.23 -35.86 28.85
C SER A 126 -51.36 -36.42 27.99
N SER A 127 -52.14 -37.29 28.65
CA SER A 127 -53.41 -37.96 28.33
C SER A 127 -53.47 -39.01 27.21
#